data_AF-A0A353ZBZ2-F1
#
_entry.id   AF-A0A353ZBZ2-F1
#
_cell.length_a   1.000
_cell.length_b   1.000
_cell.length_c   1.000
_cell.angle_alpha   90.00
_cell.angle_beta   90.00
_cell.angle_gamma   90.00
#
_symmetry.space_group_name_H-M   'P 1'
#
loop_
_entity.id
_entity.type
_entity.pdbx_description
1 polymer ?
#
loop_
_entity_poly.entity_id
_entity_poly.type
_entity_poly.pdbx_seq_one_letter_code
_entity_poly.pdbx_strand_id
1 'polypeptide(L)'
;MHIILWDTRHGGAFKDFAGGFGVGQFRGHGFREKLIERQYTNDFRAPPLAFGYLAAGFRERGHTVEYALEQAQLPAADLYILNPALMTLPHELETIAEINRRHPQTQVVVVGQVASTMAESFAGLNCRVLQGEPEQLLWKLDEVLQTNQQVQSIGTVANLDSLPFPDWSVFPYQKFRVGYDFWKFPTAYIQSSRGCTLSCSY
;
A
#
# COMPACT_ATOMS: atom_id res chain seq x y z
N MET A 1 -16.13 -2.53 11.26
CA MET A 1 -15.12 -3.44 10.69
C MET A 1 -13.77 -3.03 11.20
N HIS A 2 -12.91 -4.02 11.47
CA HIS A 2 -11.49 -3.88 11.68
C HIS A 2 -10.77 -4.09 10.35
N ILE A 3 -10.12 -3.03 9.86
CA ILE A 3 -9.45 -2.95 8.57
C ILE A 3 -7.95 -2.85 8.82
N ILE A 4 -7.19 -3.74 8.17
CA ILE A 4 -5.72 -3.69 8.18
C ILE A 4 -5.22 -3.18 6.84
N LEU A 5 -4.50 -2.07 6.88
CA LEU A 5 -3.66 -1.60 5.77
C LEU A 5 -2.32 -2.34 5.91
N TRP A 6 -2.15 -3.40 5.12
CA TRP A 6 -0.97 -4.26 5.23
C TRP A 6 0.11 -3.82 4.24
N ASP A 7 1.35 -3.78 4.72
CA ASP A 7 2.51 -3.41 3.92
C ASP A 7 3.74 -4.27 4.24
N THR A 8 4.69 -4.30 3.32
CA THR A 8 5.98 -4.97 3.49
C THR A 8 7.11 -4.06 3.04
N ARG A 9 8.26 -4.23 3.70
CA ARG A 9 9.53 -3.65 3.27
C ARG A 9 10.53 -4.73 2.85
N HIS A 10 10.02 -5.91 2.46
CA HIS A 10 10.84 -7.00 1.96
C HIS A 10 11.80 -6.50 0.88
N GLY A 11 13.05 -6.95 0.93
CA GLY A 11 14.09 -6.46 0.01
C GLY A 11 14.52 -4.99 0.22
N GLY A 12 14.04 -4.31 1.26
CA GLY A 12 14.25 -2.88 1.46
C GLY A 12 13.39 -2.01 0.54
N ALA A 13 12.29 -2.55 0.01
CA ALA A 13 11.50 -1.88 -1.01
C ALA A 13 10.81 -0.60 -0.50
N PHE A 14 10.84 0.43 -1.34
CA PHE A 14 10.03 1.64 -1.22
C PHE A 14 9.01 1.72 -2.34
N LYS A 15 7.73 1.45 -2.04
CA LYS A 15 6.69 1.21 -3.05
C LYS A 15 6.27 2.45 -3.84
N ASP A 16 6.11 3.58 -3.15
CA ASP A 16 5.61 4.82 -3.76
C ASP A 16 6.68 5.67 -4.48
N PHE A 17 7.96 5.46 -4.18
CA PHE A 17 9.04 6.22 -4.84
C PHE A 17 9.09 5.94 -6.35
N ALA A 18 8.88 4.67 -6.71
CA ALA A 18 8.73 4.09 -8.03
C ALA A 18 7.37 4.21 -8.72
N GLY A 19 6.36 4.92 -8.17
CA GLY A 19 5.00 4.85 -8.73
C GLY A 19 4.43 3.43 -8.82
N GLY A 20 4.70 2.57 -7.82
CA GLY A 20 4.25 1.17 -7.80
C GLY A 20 5.23 0.15 -8.38
N PHE A 21 6.34 0.57 -9.01
CA PHE A 21 7.42 -0.37 -9.35
C PHE A 21 8.16 -0.87 -8.09
N GLY A 22 8.29 0.02 -7.10
CA GLY A 22 9.15 -0.19 -5.95
C GLY A 22 10.63 0.02 -6.29
N VAL A 23 11.40 0.52 -5.33
CA VAL A 23 12.86 0.62 -5.45
C VAL A 23 13.51 -0.05 -4.26
N GLY A 24 14.44 -0.97 -4.54
CA GLY A 24 15.23 -1.65 -3.53
C GLY A 24 16.30 -0.75 -2.92
N GLN A 25 16.66 -1.01 -1.68
CA GLN A 25 17.78 -0.33 -1.03
C GLN A 25 19.12 -0.87 -1.54
N PHE A 26 20.14 0.00 -1.54
CA PHE A 26 21.52 -0.36 -1.83
C PHE A 26 21.98 -1.53 -0.95
N ARG A 27 22.53 -2.58 -1.57
CA ARG A 27 23.12 -3.74 -0.88
C ARG A 27 24.62 -3.83 -1.16
N GLY A 28 25.40 -3.70 -0.10
CA GLY A 28 26.85 -3.77 -0.12
C GLY A 28 27.40 -5.13 0.27
N HIS A 29 28.60 -5.46 -0.22
CA HIS A 29 29.33 -6.68 0.16
C HIS A 29 30.55 -6.38 1.04
N GLY A 30 31.18 -5.22 0.89
CA GLY A 30 32.32 -4.77 1.69
C GLY A 30 31.94 -4.04 2.99
N PHE A 31 32.90 -3.88 3.90
CA PHE A 31 32.67 -3.19 5.18
C PHE A 31 32.17 -1.75 5.03
N ARG A 32 32.78 -0.97 4.12
CA ARG A 32 32.36 0.41 3.82
C ARG A 32 30.95 0.45 3.21
N GLU A 33 30.67 -0.51 2.34
CA GLU A 33 29.37 -0.61 1.67
C GLU A 33 28.28 -1.03 2.66
N LYS A 34 28.59 -1.90 3.64
CA LYS A 34 27.69 -2.25 4.75
C LYS A 34 27.39 -1.07 5.67
N LEU A 35 28.34 -0.15 5.85
CA LEU A 35 28.08 1.09 6.59
C LEU A 35 27.09 1.98 5.84
N ILE A 36 27.25 2.12 4.52
CA ILE A 36 26.33 2.87 3.66
C ILE A 36 24.95 2.19 3.62
N GLU A 37 24.90 0.88 3.43
CA GLU A 37 23.66 0.08 3.47
C GLU A 37 22.89 0.35 4.77
N ARG A 38 23.56 0.31 5.93
CA ARG A 38 22.91 0.58 7.23
C ARG A 38 22.29 1.98 7.29
N GLN A 39 22.92 2.98 6.67
CA GLN A 39 22.36 4.33 6.60
C GLN A 39 21.08 4.36 5.76
N TYR A 40 21.04 3.63 4.64
CA TYR A 40 19.84 3.47 3.81
C TYR A 40 18.75 2.63 4.50
N THR A 41 19.11 1.59 5.27
CA THR A 41 18.11 0.79 6.00
C THR A 41 17.39 1.60 7.09
N ASN A 42 18.06 2.60 7.64
CA ASN A 42 17.48 3.54 8.59
C ASN A 42 16.62 4.63 7.92
N ASP A 43 16.65 4.77 6.59
CA ASP A 43 15.68 5.56 5.84
C ASP A 43 14.34 4.81 5.86
N PHE A 44 13.40 5.33 6.64
CA PHE A 44 12.04 4.82 6.73
C PHE A 44 11.15 5.81 5.99
N ARG A 45 10.76 5.47 4.76
CA ARG A 45 9.86 6.31 3.97
C ARG A 45 8.42 6.08 4.37
N ALA A 46 7.57 7.07 4.11
CA ALA A 46 6.14 6.93 4.35
C ALA A 46 5.58 5.79 3.46
N PRO A 47 4.57 5.06 3.95
CA PRO A 47 3.86 4.07 3.15
C PRO A 47 3.08 4.75 2.02
N PRO A 48 2.44 3.97 1.14
CA PRO A 48 1.73 4.55 0.02
C PRO A 48 0.73 5.64 0.42
N LEU A 49 0.71 6.76 -0.31
CA LEU A 49 -0.13 7.90 0.04
C LEU A 49 -1.62 7.54 0.09
N ALA A 50 -2.05 6.64 -0.81
CA ALA A 50 -3.40 6.08 -0.81
C ALA A 50 -3.79 5.50 0.56
N PHE A 51 -2.86 4.89 1.30
CA PHE A 51 -3.14 4.37 2.65
C PHE A 51 -3.47 5.47 3.65
N GLY A 52 -2.85 6.66 3.53
CA GLY A 52 -3.21 7.82 4.35
C GLY A 52 -4.64 8.28 4.10
N TYR A 53 -5.07 8.36 2.84
CA TYR A 53 -6.45 8.70 2.47
C TYR A 53 -7.46 7.64 2.91
N LEU A 54 -7.14 6.36 2.70
CA LEU A 54 -7.99 5.25 3.14
C LEU A 54 -8.13 5.22 4.67
N ALA A 55 -7.03 5.42 5.40
CA ALA A 55 -7.07 5.50 6.85
C ALA A 55 -8.03 6.60 7.34
N ALA A 56 -7.90 7.81 6.80
CA ALA A 56 -8.77 8.92 7.14
C ALA A 56 -10.24 8.60 6.82
N GLY A 57 -10.53 8.25 5.57
CA GLY A 57 -11.91 8.08 5.12
C GLY A 57 -12.63 6.88 5.75
N PHE A 58 -11.92 5.79 6.05
CA PHE A 58 -12.54 4.66 6.76
C PHE A 58 -12.78 4.96 8.25
N ARG A 59 -11.89 5.71 8.91
CA ARG A 59 -12.11 6.13 10.30
C ARG A 59 -13.28 7.10 10.44
N GLU A 60 -13.44 8.04 9.51
CA GLU A 60 -14.62 8.94 9.47
C GLU A 60 -15.94 8.16 9.35
N ARG A 61 -15.91 6.98 8.72
CA ARG A 61 -17.05 6.06 8.58
C ARG A 61 -17.21 5.10 9.77
N GLY A 62 -16.42 5.27 10.83
CA GLY A 62 -16.52 4.47 12.06
C GLY A 62 -15.83 3.10 12.00
N HIS A 63 -15.00 2.83 10.97
CA HIS A 63 -14.17 1.63 10.96
C HIS A 63 -12.94 1.81 11.86
N THR A 64 -12.47 0.70 12.43
CA THR A 64 -11.16 0.67 13.10
C THR A 64 -10.10 0.35 12.06
N VAL A 65 -9.12 1.23 11.89
CA VAL A 65 -8.05 1.07 10.90
C VAL A 65 -6.71 0.92 11.62
N GLU A 66 -5.98 -0.12 11.23
CA GLU A 66 -4.64 -0.41 11.72
C GLU A 66 -3.68 -0.52 10.54
N TYR A 67 -2.46 -0.02 10.71
CA TYR A 67 -1.39 -0.26 9.77
C TYR A 67 -0.49 -1.38 10.29
N ALA A 68 -0.35 -2.44 9.51
CA ALA A 68 0.51 -3.57 9.83
C ALA A 68 1.64 -3.64 8.80
N LEU A 69 2.88 -3.46 9.28
CA LEU A 69 4.04 -3.96 8.54
C LEU A 69 4.08 -5.48 8.66
N GLU A 70 4.74 -6.12 7.68
CA GLU A 70 5.11 -7.54 7.72
C GLU A 70 5.56 -7.96 9.13
N GLN A 71 4.86 -8.95 9.67
CA GLN A 71 5.01 -9.46 11.03
C GLN A 71 4.95 -10.99 11.00
N ALA A 72 5.58 -11.63 11.98
CA ALA A 72 5.57 -13.09 12.10
C ALA A 72 4.15 -13.67 12.29
N GLN A 73 3.25 -12.88 12.87
CA GLN A 73 1.84 -13.23 13.04
C GLN A 73 0.96 -12.18 12.38
N LEU A 74 0.10 -12.63 11.47
CA LEU A 74 -0.93 -11.81 10.83
C LEU A 74 -2.04 -11.54 11.86
N PRO A 75 -2.37 -10.27 12.17
CA PRO A 75 -3.46 -9.98 13.08
C PRO A 75 -4.81 -10.39 12.49
N ALA A 76 -5.77 -10.77 13.34
CA ALA A 76 -7.13 -11.02 12.86
C ALA A 76 -7.77 -9.70 12.41
N ALA A 77 -8.47 -9.69 11.28
CA ALA A 77 -9.21 -8.54 10.77
C ALA A 77 -10.38 -8.98 9.90
N ASP A 78 -11.34 -8.08 9.71
CA ASP A 78 -12.46 -8.29 8.79
C ASP A 78 -12.00 -8.10 7.33
N LEU A 79 -11.08 -7.15 7.12
CA LEU A 79 -10.60 -6.74 5.79
C LEU A 79 -9.10 -6.41 5.81
N TYR A 80 -8.37 -7.00 4.87
CA TYR A 80 -7.01 -6.60 4.52
C TYR A 80 -7.02 -5.79 3.23
N ILE A 81 -6.27 -4.69 3.21
CA ILE A 81 -6.00 -3.91 2.00
C ILE A 81 -4.49 -3.90 1.75
N LEU A 82 -4.10 -4.38 0.57
CA LEU A 82 -2.71 -4.43 0.14
C LEU A 82 -2.51 -3.49 -1.05
N ASN A 83 -1.38 -2.80 -1.08
CA ASN A 83 -0.92 -2.00 -2.22
C ASN A 83 0.44 -2.53 -2.69
N PRO A 84 0.46 -3.61 -3.49
CA PRO A 84 1.69 -4.24 -3.95
C PRO A 84 2.53 -3.32 -4.84
N ALA A 85 3.84 -3.51 -4.78
CA ALA A 85 4.76 -3.00 -5.78
C ALA A 85 5.35 -4.15 -6.60
N LEU A 86 5.79 -3.88 -7.83
CA LEU A 86 6.30 -4.93 -8.72
C LEU A 86 7.45 -5.72 -8.08
N MET A 87 8.36 -5.04 -7.40
CA MET A 87 9.50 -5.66 -6.70
C MET A 87 9.09 -6.59 -5.55
N THR A 88 7.98 -6.29 -4.87
CA THR A 88 7.52 -7.03 -3.70
C THR A 88 6.43 -8.05 -4.03
N LEU A 89 5.78 -7.93 -5.18
CA LEU A 89 4.63 -8.73 -5.62
C LEU A 89 4.69 -10.23 -5.24
N PRO A 90 5.79 -10.98 -5.46
CA PRO A 90 5.85 -12.39 -5.03
C PRO A 90 5.54 -12.60 -3.54
N HIS A 91 6.07 -11.72 -2.68
CA HIS A 91 5.88 -11.77 -1.24
C HIS A 91 4.45 -11.40 -0.83
N GLU A 92 3.84 -10.43 -1.52
CA GLU A 92 2.42 -10.10 -1.36
C GLU A 92 1.52 -11.28 -1.74
N LEU A 93 1.82 -11.99 -2.85
CA LEU A 93 1.04 -13.16 -3.27
C LEU A 93 1.11 -14.28 -2.23
N GLU A 94 2.30 -14.56 -1.69
CA GLU A 94 2.50 -15.51 -0.59
C GLU A 94 1.70 -15.10 0.66
N THR A 95 1.71 -13.82 1.00
CA THR A 95 0.98 -13.28 2.15
C THR A 95 -0.54 -13.44 1.96
N ILE A 96 -1.06 -13.12 0.78
CA ILE A 96 -2.48 -13.28 0.47
C ILE A 96 -2.89 -14.75 0.60
N ALA A 97 -2.11 -15.66 0.02
CA ALA A 97 -2.36 -17.10 0.13
C ALA A 97 -2.40 -17.55 1.61
N GLU A 98 -1.50 -17.01 2.43
CA GLU A 98 -1.44 -17.32 3.85
C GLU A 98 -2.63 -16.75 4.64
N ILE A 99 -3.07 -15.53 4.32
CA ILE A 99 -4.31 -14.95 4.88
C ILE A 99 -5.49 -15.84 4.51
N ASN A 100 -5.64 -16.22 3.24
CA ASN A 100 -6.73 -17.08 2.78
C ASN A 100 -6.77 -18.43 3.49
N ARG A 101 -5.59 -19.00 3.81
CA ARG A 101 -5.48 -20.29 4.51
C ARG A 101 -5.76 -20.19 6.00
N ARG A 102 -5.24 -19.17 6.69
CA ARG A 102 -5.37 -19.01 8.15
C ARG A 102 -6.68 -18.36 8.57
N HIS A 103 -7.18 -17.44 7.75
CA HIS A 103 -8.34 -16.60 8.04
C HIS A 103 -9.31 -16.59 6.86
N PRO A 104 -9.99 -17.72 6.57
CA PRO A 104 -10.82 -17.85 5.36
C PRO A 104 -12.04 -16.90 5.34
N GLN A 105 -12.43 -16.33 6.48
CA GLN A 105 -13.51 -15.35 6.60
C GLN A 105 -13.04 -13.91 6.34
N THR A 106 -11.74 -13.66 6.44
CA THR A 106 -11.15 -12.34 6.21
C THR A 106 -11.18 -12.03 4.73
N GLN A 107 -11.68 -10.85 4.39
CA GLN A 107 -11.68 -10.39 3.00
C GLN A 107 -10.35 -9.73 2.67
N VAL A 108 -9.87 -9.94 1.44
CA VAL A 108 -8.62 -9.37 0.96
C VAL A 108 -8.92 -8.51 -0.27
N VAL A 109 -8.49 -7.26 -0.22
CA VAL A 109 -8.60 -6.30 -1.32
C VAL A 109 -7.19 -5.85 -1.71
N VAL A 110 -6.90 -5.88 -3.00
CA VAL A 110 -5.62 -5.47 -3.59
C VAL A 110 -5.86 -4.25 -4.46
N VAL A 111 -5.10 -3.19 -4.21
CA VAL A 111 -5.25 -1.89 -4.88
C VAL A 111 -3.92 -1.40 -5.46
N GLY A 112 -3.95 -0.29 -6.19
CA GLY A 112 -2.75 0.37 -6.69
C GLY A 112 -2.38 -0.05 -8.11
N GLN A 113 -1.20 0.37 -8.55
CA GLN A 113 -0.78 0.26 -9.95
C GLN A 113 -0.62 -1.20 -10.38
N VAL A 114 0.05 -2.02 -9.57
CA VAL A 114 0.23 -3.46 -9.87
C VAL A 114 -1.11 -4.20 -9.94
N ALA A 115 -2.04 -3.88 -9.05
CA ALA A 115 -3.40 -4.44 -9.11
C ALA A 115 -4.12 -4.05 -10.40
N SER A 116 -3.94 -2.80 -10.85
CA SER A 116 -4.59 -2.28 -12.05
C SER A 116 -4.00 -2.86 -13.35
N THR A 117 -2.69 -3.05 -13.40
CA THR A 117 -1.97 -3.45 -14.63
C THR A 117 -1.68 -4.94 -14.75
N MET A 118 -1.60 -5.67 -13.62
CA MET A 118 -1.18 -7.08 -13.57
C MET A 118 -2.17 -7.93 -12.76
N ALA A 119 -3.47 -7.70 -12.95
CA ALA A 119 -4.54 -8.36 -12.20
C ALA A 119 -4.49 -9.91 -12.30
N GLU A 120 -4.02 -10.43 -13.42
CA GLU A 120 -3.82 -11.85 -13.67
C GLU A 120 -2.82 -12.52 -12.71
N SER A 121 -1.92 -11.74 -12.09
CA SER A 121 -0.95 -12.26 -11.12
C SER A 121 -1.61 -12.79 -9.84
N PHE A 122 -2.86 -12.38 -9.58
CA PHE A 122 -3.64 -12.78 -8.42
C PHE A 122 -4.59 -13.96 -8.70
N ALA A 123 -4.55 -14.52 -9.91
CA ALA A 123 -5.39 -15.65 -10.28
C ALA A 123 -5.19 -16.84 -9.31
N GLY A 124 -6.29 -17.44 -8.87
CA GLY A 124 -6.27 -18.57 -7.93
C GLY A 124 -6.18 -18.19 -6.44
N LEU A 125 -6.00 -16.91 -6.12
CA LEU A 125 -6.09 -16.39 -4.75
C LEU A 125 -7.50 -15.90 -4.45
N ASN A 126 -7.97 -16.05 -3.20
CA ASN A 126 -9.26 -15.51 -2.78
C ASN A 126 -9.09 -14.04 -2.34
N CYS A 127 -8.98 -13.16 -3.32
CA CYS A 127 -8.87 -11.72 -3.12
C CYS A 127 -9.64 -10.96 -4.20
N ARG A 128 -9.92 -9.67 -3.93
CA ARG A 128 -10.51 -8.74 -4.88
C ARG A 128 -9.45 -7.77 -5.36
N VAL A 129 -9.24 -7.70 -6.66
CA VAL A 129 -8.25 -6.86 -7.32
C VAL A 129 -8.97 -5.67 -7.94
N LEU A 130 -8.60 -4.46 -7.51
CA LEU A 130 -9.28 -3.25 -7.94
C LEU A 130 -8.45 -2.49 -8.96
N GLN A 131 -9.10 -2.18 -10.09
CA GLN A 131 -8.54 -1.36 -11.16
C GLN A 131 -9.05 0.08 -11.01
N GLY A 132 -8.15 1.02 -10.74
CA GLY A 132 -8.47 2.42 -10.52
C GLY A 132 -7.83 3.00 -9.27
N GLU A 133 -8.35 4.15 -8.83
CA GLU A 133 -7.84 4.87 -7.67
C GLU A 133 -8.33 4.24 -6.37
N PRO A 134 -7.43 3.85 -5.44
CA PRO A 134 -7.81 3.18 -4.20
C PRO A 134 -8.85 3.95 -3.38
N GLU A 135 -8.81 5.29 -3.41
CA GLU A 135 -9.71 6.14 -2.65
C GLU A 135 -11.18 6.00 -3.08
N GLN A 136 -11.47 5.43 -4.25
CA GLN A 136 -12.85 5.09 -4.63
C GLN A 136 -13.51 4.10 -3.64
N LEU A 137 -12.71 3.36 -2.88
CA LEU A 137 -13.21 2.51 -1.79
C LEU A 137 -13.97 3.30 -0.72
N LEU A 138 -13.73 4.60 -0.56
CA LEU A 138 -14.47 5.43 0.39
C LEU A 138 -15.98 5.50 0.05
N TRP A 139 -16.37 5.22 -1.20
CA TRP A 139 -17.77 5.20 -1.61
C TRP A 139 -18.24 3.82 -2.06
N LYS A 140 -17.33 2.99 -2.57
CA LYS A 140 -17.65 1.69 -3.19
C LYS A 140 -17.31 0.47 -2.35
N LEU A 141 -16.91 0.64 -1.08
CA LEU A 141 -16.49 -0.49 -0.24
C LEU A 141 -17.54 -1.61 -0.23
N ASP A 142 -18.80 -1.30 0.07
CA ASP A 142 -19.85 -2.31 0.17
C ASP A 142 -20.10 -3.03 -1.17
N GLU A 143 -20.10 -2.28 -2.28
CA GLU A 143 -20.21 -2.83 -3.64
C GLU A 143 -19.07 -3.82 -3.94
N VAL A 144 -17.84 -3.42 -3.59
CA VAL A 144 -16.65 -4.26 -3.74
C VAL A 144 -16.76 -5.52 -2.90
N LEU A 145 -17.15 -5.43 -1.62
CA LEU A 145 -17.19 -6.58 -0.72
C LEU A 145 -18.35 -7.55 -1.04
N GLN A 146 -19.41 -7.09 -1.72
CA GLN A 146 -20.56 -7.92 -2.10
C GLN A 146 -20.40 -8.60 -3.45
N THR A 147 -19.50 -8.14 -4.33
CA THR A 147 -19.27 -8.79 -5.62
C THR A 147 -18.54 -10.12 -5.47
N ASN A 148 -18.86 -11.05 -6.38
CA ASN A 148 -18.15 -12.33 -6.57
C ASN A 148 -17.06 -12.23 -7.64
N GLN A 149 -16.93 -11.08 -8.31
CA GLN A 149 -15.88 -10.87 -9.31
C GLN A 149 -14.54 -10.66 -8.60
N GLN A 150 -13.52 -11.39 -9.06
CA GLN A 150 -12.16 -11.19 -8.55
C GLN A 150 -11.60 -9.83 -8.98
N VAL A 151 -11.83 -9.40 -10.22
CA VAL A 151 -11.32 -8.12 -10.75
C VAL A 151 -12.48 -7.15 -10.92
N GLN A 152 -12.34 -5.93 -10.40
CA GLN A 152 -13.36 -4.90 -10.48
C GLN A 152 -12.75 -3.54 -10.84
N SER A 153 -13.39 -2.84 -11.79
CA SER A 153 -13.03 -1.46 -12.11
C SER A 153 -13.78 -0.50 -11.18
N ILE A 154 -13.03 0.26 -10.39
CA ILE A 154 -13.58 1.24 -9.44
C ILE A 154 -13.52 2.68 -9.98
N GLY A 155 -12.72 2.91 -11.02
CA GLY A 155 -12.58 4.21 -11.69
C GLY A 155 -11.65 5.17 -10.95
N THR A 156 -11.75 6.46 -11.25
CA THR A 156 -10.94 7.54 -10.66
C THR A 156 -11.80 8.46 -9.80
N VAL A 157 -11.20 9.14 -8.81
CA VAL A 157 -11.90 10.14 -8.01
C VAL A 157 -12.07 11.42 -8.83
N ALA A 158 -13.31 11.79 -9.12
CA ALA A 158 -13.60 12.96 -9.95
C ALA A 158 -13.29 14.30 -9.26
N ASN A 159 -13.51 14.39 -7.94
CA ASN A 159 -13.27 15.59 -7.15
C ASN A 159 -12.32 15.29 -5.99
N LEU A 160 -11.07 15.75 -6.08
CA LEU A 160 -10.06 15.52 -5.04
C LEU A 160 -10.36 16.27 -3.74
N ASP A 161 -11.08 17.40 -3.81
CA ASP A 161 -11.47 18.17 -2.63
C ASP A 161 -12.54 17.45 -1.79
N SER A 162 -13.13 16.37 -2.32
CA SER A 162 -14.02 15.50 -1.56
C SER A 162 -13.27 14.48 -0.70
N LEU A 163 -11.95 14.33 -0.89
CA LEU A 163 -11.14 13.43 -0.08
C LEU A 163 -10.78 14.09 1.26
N PRO A 164 -10.79 13.31 2.35
CA PRO A 164 -10.28 13.80 3.63
C PRO A 164 -8.78 14.04 3.54
N PHE A 165 -8.23 14.85 4.44
CA PHE A 165 -6.78 14.92 4.59
C PHE A 165 -6.22 13.55 5.03
N PRO A 166 -5.07 13.11 4.50
CA PRO A 166 -4.51 11.81 4.82
C PRO A 166 -4.19 11.69 6.32
N ASP A 167 -4.63 10.60 6.95
CA ASP A 167 -4.42 10.34 8.37
C ASP A 167 -3.12 9.57 8.59
N TRP A 168 -2.06 10.28 8.97
CA TRP A 168 -0.76 9.66 9.27
C TRP A 168 -0.67 9.04 10.68
N SER A 169 -1.68 9.25 11.54
CA SER A 169 -1.62 8.87 12.96
C SER A 169 -1.63 7.36 13.20
N VAL A 170 -2.18 6.58 12.27
CA VAL A 170 -2.21 5.11 12.33
C VAL A 170 -0.86 4.47 11.97
N PHE A 171 0.06 5.25 11.41
CA PHE A 171 1.38 4.79 10.99
C PHE A 171 2.45 5.20 12.00
N PRO A 172 3.64 4.56 12.00
CA PRO A 172 4.76 5.00 12.83
C PRO A 172 5.42 6.27 12.26
N TYR A 173 4.66 7.35 12.11
CA TYR A 173 5.06 8.55 11.37
C TYR A 173 6.30 9.25 11.94
N GLN A 174 6.58 9.10 13.24
CA GLN A 174 7.80 9.65 13.85
C GLN A 174 9.07 8.99 13.31
N LYS A 175 8.95 7.78 12.74
CA LYS A 175 10.04 7.09 12.07
C LYS A 175 10.26 7.61 10.66
N PHE A 176 9.31 8.35 10.06
CA PHE A 176 9.40 8.78 8.67
C PHE A 176 10.59 9.73 8.45
N ARG A 177 11.63 9.22 7.81
CA ARG A 177 12.94 9.85 7.69
C ARG A 177 13.56 9.58 6.34
N VAL A 178 13.27 10.46 5.39
CA VAL A 178 13.89 10.45 4.07
C VAL A 178 15.25 11.17 4.13
N GLY A 179 16.21 10.52 4.77
CA GLY A 179 17.51 11.13 5.14
C GLY A 179 18.42 11.51 3.98
N TYR A 180 18.17 10.96 2.79
CA TYR A 180 18.87 11.34 1.57
C TYR A 180 18.40 12.69 1.03
N ASP A 181 17.10 12.98 1.14
CA ASP A 181 16.45 14.10 0.45
C ASP A 181 16.26 15.33 1.37
N PHE A 182 16.09 15.12 2.69
CA PHE A 182 15.75 16.18 3.64
C PHE A 182 16.58 16.12 4.93
N TRP A 183 16.59 17.23 5.68
CA TRP A 183 17.26 17.35 6.98
C TRP A 183 16.31 17.63 8.17
N LYS A 184 15.00 17.80 7.92
CA LYS A 184 13.97 17.97 8.97
C LYS A 184 12.98 16.81 8.90
N PHE A 185 12.59 16.27 10.06
CA PHE A 185 11.72 15.10 10.18
C PHE A 185 10.69 15.30 11.31
N PRO A 186 9.52 14.63 11.26
CA PRO A 186 9.10 13.66 10.25
C PRO A 186 8.71 14.29 8.91
N THR A 187 8.85 13.54 7.82
CA THR A 187 8.41 13.92 6.47
C THR A 187 7.29 12.98 6.00
N ALA A 188 6.22 13.52 5.45
CA ALA A 188 5.13 12.74 4.88
C ALA A 188 4.79 13.24 3.47
N TYR A 189 4.08 12.42 2.70
CA TYR A 189 3.66 12.79 1.35
C TYR A 189 2.37 13.61 1.40
N ILE A 190 2.27 14.57 0.48
CA ILE A 190 1.04 15.24 0.13
C ILE A 190 0.99 15.31 -1.38
N GLN A 191 -0.20 15.14 -1.96
CA GLN A 191 -0.38 15.18 -3.39
C GLN A 191 -1.13 16.43 -3.79
N SER A 192 -0.49 17.28 -4.61
CA SER A 192 -1.10 18.50 -5.15
C SER A 192 -1.93 18.26 -6.40
N SER A 193 -1.60 17.23 -7.18
CA SER A 193 -2.29 16.88 -8.43
C SER A 193 -2.19 15.38 -8.74
N ARG A 194 -3.07 14.86 -9.59
CA ARG A 194 -3.07 13.46 -10.05
C ARG A 194 -2.97 13.38 -11.58
N GLY A 195 -2.38 12.28 -12.05
CA GLY A 195 -2.26 11.97 -13.47
C GLY A 195 -1.09 12.68 -14.16
N CYS A 196 -0.73 12.16 -15.32
CA CYS A 196 0.27 12.72 -16.22
C CYS A 196 -0.34 12.80 -17.62
N THR A 197 -0.32 13.97 -18.25
CA THR A 197 -0.84 14.16 -19.61
C THR A 197 0.12 13.67 -20.71
N LEU A 198 1.31 13.20 -20.32
CA LEU A 198 2.34 12.73 -21.23
C LEU A 198 2.11 11.25 -21.59
N SER A 199 2.30 10.92 -22.86
CA SER A 199 2.32 9.55 -23.36
C SER A 199 3.77 9.12 -23.57
N CYS A 200 4.39 8.55 -22.54
CA CYS A 200 5.76 8.04 -22.62
C CYS A 200 5.78 6.60 -23.18
N SER A 201 6.85 6.24 -23.90
CA SER A 201 6.97 4.96 -24.63
C SER A 201 7.87 3.92 -23.93
N TYR A 202 8.12 4.07 -22.64
CA TYR A 202 9.00 3.17 -21.88
C TYR A 202 8.30 1.86 -21.51
#